data_AF-A0A3E2YNJ8-F1
#
_entry.id   AF-A0A3E2YNJ8-F1
#
_cell.length_a   1.000
_cell.length_b   1.000
_cell.length_c   1.000
_cell.angle_alpha   90.00
_cell.angle_beta   90.00
_cell.angle_gamma   90.00
#
_symmetry.space_group_name_H-M   'P 1'
#
loop_
_entity.id
_entity.type
_entity.pdbx_description
1 polymer ?
#
loop_
_entity_poly.entity_id
_entity_poly.type
_entity_poly.pdbx_seq_one_letter_code
_entity_poly.pdbx_strand_id
1 'polypeptide(L)' 'MPAVAKAAHAAGALVCVDGVHSVPHGPTGVASLGADFLVTSAYRWSGPADQVDRLLANWTSWPEPGAE' A
#
# COMPACT_ATOMS: atom_id res chain seq x y z
N MET A 1 -13.41 9.62 -0.85
CA MET A 1 -13.69 8.43 -0.02
C MET A 1 -14.28 8.70 1.36
N PRO A 2 -13.90 9.76 2.11
CA PRO A 2 -14.38 9.96 3.50
C PRO A 2 -15.90 9.95 3.70
N ALA A 3 -16.67 10.47 2.73
CA ALA A 3 -18.13 10.44 2.79
C ALA A 3 -18.71 9.01 2.73
N VAL A 4 -18.11 8.13 1.92
CA VAL A 4 -18.52 6.71 1.81
C VAL A 4 -18.17 5.96 3.09
N ALA A 5 -16.95 6.18 3.60
CA ALA A 5 -16.53 5.59 4.86
C ALA A 5 -17.45 5.98 6.02
N LYS A 6 -17.77 7.28 6.14
CA LYS A 6 -18.71 7.79 7.14
C LYS A 6 -20.09 7.11 7.06
N ALA A 7 -20.62 6.90 5.85
CA ALA A 7 -21.90 6.23 5.66
C ALA A 7 -21.84 4.75 6.05
N ALA A 8 -20.76 4.05 5.70
CA ALA A 8 -20.54 2.65 6.08
C ALA A 8 -20.40 2.49 7.60
N HIS A 9 -19.61 3.36 8.24
CA HIS A 9 -19.45 3.37 9.70
C HIS A 9 -20.76 3.69 10.43
N ALA A 10 -21.61 4.57 9.89
CA ALA A 10 -22.93 4.84 10.45
C ALA A 10 -23.86 3.61 10.43
N ALA A 11 -23.61 2.66 9.52
CA ALA A 11 -24.29 1.38 9.47
C ALA A 11 -23.60 0.27 10.30
N GLY A 12 -22.52 0.60 11.03
CA GLY A 12 -21.73 -0.36 11.81
C GLY A 12 -20.83 -1.28 10.97
N ALA A 13 -20.61 -0.95 9.70
CA ALA A 13 -19.76 -1.73 8.80
C ALA A 13 -18.29 -1.29 8.86
N LEU A 14 -17.37 -2.21 8.52
CA LEU A 14 -15.95 -1.92 8.31
C LEU A 14 -15.68 -1.52 6.86
N VAL A 15 -14.65 -0.72 6.66
CA VAL A 15 -14.25 -0.18 5.36
C VAL A 15 -12.85 -0.67 4.98
N CYS A 16 -12.79 -1.52 3.97
CA CYS A 16 -11.54 -1.93 3.34
C CYS A 16 -11.41 -1.24 1.98
N VAL A 17 -10.30 -0.53 1.76
CA VAL A 17 -10.03 0.18 0.50
C VAL A 17 -8.95 -0.54 -0.28
N ASP A 18 -9.25 -0.88 -1.53
CA ASP A 18 -8.26 -1.31 -2.51
C ASP A 18 -7.54 -0.08 -3.10
N GLY A 19 -6.27 0.04 -2.76
CA GLY A 19 -5.37 1.08 -3.19
C GLY A 19 -4.45 0.70 -4.35
N VAL A 20 -4.55 -0.51 -4.92
CA VAL A 20 -3.62 -1.06 -5.94
C VAL A 20 -3.24 -0.06 -7.02
N HIS A 21 -4.19 0.76 -7.48
CA HIS A 21 -3.93 1.82 -8.45
C HIS A 21 -3.50 3.16 -7.85
N SER A 22 -4.06 3.56 -6.71
CA SER A 22 -3.83 4.90 -6.16
C SER A 22 -2.49 5.04 -5.43
N VAL A 23 -2.07 4.04 -4.65
CA VAL A 23 -0.88 4.15 -3.81
C VAL A 23 0.43 4.30 -4.61
N PRO A 24 0.59 3.70 -5.81
CA PRO A 24 1.74 3.97 -6.69
C PRO A 24 1.85 5.40 -7.23
N HIS A 25 0.76 6.16 -7.20
CA HIS A 25 0.70 7.49 -7.82
C HIS A 25 0.70 8.63 -6.81
N GLY A 26 0.70 8.34 -5.52
CA GLY A 26 0.85 9.36 -4.49
C GLY A 26 0.57 8.86 -3.07
N PRO A 27 0.89 9.70 -2.06
CA PRO A 27 0.64 9.39 -0.66
C PRO A 27 -0.83 9.02 -0.44
N THR A 28 -1.06 7.80 0.05
CA THR A 28 -2.39 7.28 0.37
C THR A 28 -2.37 6.78 1.80
N GLY A 29 -3.32 7.25 2.62
CA GLY A 29 -3.36 6.96 4.05
C GLY A 29 -4.70 6.41 4.48
N VAL A 30 -4.68 5.42 5.37
CA VAL A 30 -5.88 4.82 5.96
C VAL A 30 -6.77 5.90 6.60
N ALA A 31 -6.18 6.76 7.42
CA ALA A 31 -6.89 7.84 8.12
C ALA A 31 -7.46 8.90 7.15
N SER A 32 -6.73 9.29 6.11
CA SER A 32 -7.20 10.31 5.15
C SER A 32 -8.35 9.80 4.27
N LEU A 33 -8.42 8.49 4.07
CA LEU A 33 -9.53 7.83 3.38
C LEU A 33 -10.73 7.57 4.28
N GLY A 34 -10.55 7.58 5.61
CA GLY A 34 -11.52 7.09 6.58
C GLY A 34 -11.66 5.56 6.57
N ALA A 35 -10.67 4.84 6.05
CA ALA A 35 -10.72 3.38 5.97
C ALA A 35 -10.31 2.74 7.30
N ASP A 36 -10.70 1.48 7.50
CA ASP A 36 -10.17 0.61 8.56
C ASP A 36 -8.96 -0.18 8.05
N PHE A 37 -8.98 -0.53 6.75
CA PHE A 37 -7.91 -1.26 6.08
C PHE A 37 -7.59 -0.65 4.73
N LEU A 38 -6.31 -0.67 4.35
CA LEU A 38 -5.82 -0.31 3.01
C LEU A 38 -5.03 -1.50 2.45
N VAL A 39 -5.50 -2.04 1.33
CA VAL A 39 -4.86 -3.18 0.64
C VAL A 39 -4.27 -2.67 -0.66
N THR A 40 -3.11 -3.16 -1.03
CA THR A 40 -2.41 -2.75 -2.25
C THR A 40 -1.46 -3.86 -2.71
N SER A 41 -0.88 -3.72 -3.90
CA SER A 41 -0.01 -4.73 -4.48
C SER A 41 1.33 -4.17 -4.92
N ALA A 42 2.41 -4.72 -4.35
CA ALA A 42 3.78 -4.26 -4.56
C ALA A 42 4.20 -4.23 -6.04
N TYR A 43 3.73 -5.18 -6.85
CA TYR A 43 4.09 -5.24 -8.28
C TYR A 43 3.65 -3.99 -9.07
N ARG A 44 2.67 -3.23 -8.56
CA ARG A 44 2.26 -1.96 -9.20
C ARG A 44 3.28 -0.84 -9.03
N TRP A 45 4.14 -0.91 -8.02
CA TRP A 45 5.27 0.00 -7.86
C TRP A 45 6.53 -0.51 -8.54
N SER A 46 6.76 -1.83 -8.49
CA SER A 46 8.08 -2.40 -8.79
C SER A 46 8.21 -3.02 -10.18
N GLY A 47 7.22 -2.83 -11.07
CA GLY A 47 7.20 -3.49 -12.37
C GLY A 47 6.75 -4.95 -12.30
N PRO A 48 6.79 -5.71 -13.40
CA PRO A 48 6.32 -7.10 -13.43
C PRO A 48 6.99 -7.97 -12.35
N ALA A 49 6.34 -9.07 -11.97
CA ALA A 49 6.69 -9.86 -10.79
C ALA A 49 8.18 -10.31 -10.77
N ASP A 50 8.78 -10.51 -11.94
CA ASP A 50 10.21 -10.80 -12.11
C ASP A 50 11.12 -9.67 -11.58
N GLN A 51 10.68 -8.41 -11.64
CA GLN A 51 11.43 -7.28 -11.11
C GLN A 51 11.28 -7.13 -9.58
N VAL A 52 10.12 -7.49 -9.02
CA VAL A 52 9.93 -7.61 -7.55
C VAL A 52 10.82 -8.72 -7.01
N ASP A 53 10.84 -9.88 -7.67
CA ASP A 53 11.69 -11.01 -7.27
C ASP A 53 13.18 -10.65 -7.33
N ARG A 54 13.61 -9.82 -8.30
CA ARG A 54 15.00 -9.33 -8.36
C ARG A 54 15.35 -8.34 -7.24
N LEU A 55 14.40 -7.54 -6.76
CA LEU A 55 14.60 -6.66 -5.60
C LEU A 55 14.71 -7.45 -4.30
N LEU A 56 13.88 -8.49 -4.12
CA LEU A 56 13.91 -9.35 -2.93
C LEU A 56 15.09 -10.33 -2.93
N ALA A 57 15.47 -10.88 -4.09
CA ALA A 57 16.62 -11.78 -4.22
C ALA A 57 17.96 -11.08 -3.91
N ASN A 58 18.02 -9.75 -4.02
CA ASN A 58 19.22 -8.97 -3.72
C ASN A 58 19.17 -8.34 -2.30
N TRP A 59 18.16 -8.65 -1.49
CA TRP A 59 18.06 -8.15 -0.12
C TRP A 59 19.23 -8.60 0.76
N THR A 60 19.79 -9.79 0.50
CA THR A 60 21.00 -10.31 1.16
C THR A 60 22.29 -9.60 0.79
N SER A 61 22.29 -8.71 -0.22
CA SER A 61 23.47 -7.93 -0.62
C SER A 61 23.37 -6.44 -0.27
N TRP A 62 22.34 -6.03 0.47
CA TRP A 62 22.22 -4.67 0.97
C TRP A 62 23.35 -4.38 1.98
N PRO A 63 24.21 -3.38 1.74
CA PRO A 63 25.22 -3.02 2.73
C PRO A 63 24.51 -2.48 3.98
N GLU A 64 24.91 -2.97 5.15
CA GLU A 64 24.41 -2.48 6.43
C GLU A 64 24.58 -0.95 6.50
N PRO A 65 23.58 -0.19 6.99
CA PRO A 65 23.70 1.26 7.11
C PRO A 65 24.90 1.61 8.00
N GLY A 66 25.91 2.28 7.42
CA GLY A 66 27.13 2.69 8.14
C GLY A 66 28.43 1.99 7.73
N ALA A 67 28.47 1.30 6.59
CA ALA A 67 29.70 0.69 6.05
C ALA A 67 30.64 1.67 5.29
N GLU A 68 30.73 2.92 5.73
CA GLU A 68 31.79 3.88 5.32
C GLU A 68 32.74 4.17 6.48
#